data_AF-A0A409XTZ0-F1
#
_entry.id   AF-A0A409XTZ0-F1
#
_cell.length_a   1.000
_cell.length_b   1.000
_cell.length_c   1.000
_cell.angle_alpha   90.00
_cell.angle_beta   90.00
_cell.angle_gamma   90.00
#
_symmetry.space_group_name_H-M   'P 1'
#
loop_
_entity.id
_entity.type
_entity.pdbx_description
1 polymer ?
#
loop_
_entity_poly.entity_id
_entity_poly.type
_entity_poly.pdbx_seq_one_letter_code
_entity_poly.pdbx_strand_id
1 'polypeptide(L)'
;MGQIEFPRWMLYYLAFAFFMSAFANIFSIVVRFEVIGFGRSTPSLPITPHSAALEYLGAESDPFHSADEWETLYPPGKGFVRLDGSYYLISMYHQMHCVNSFRRSIEDYRAGLNTTALRMMHLTHCLSYLRQSILCNADISLELTSLRRTVNGETVHAAYGGGVTHECRDWSEVYGWLAKNHQEWKNDDNFEVL
;
A
#
# COMPACT_ATOMS: atom_id res chain seq x y z
N MET A 1 13.96 15.18 -68.88
CA MET A 1 14.24 14.93 -67.44
C MET A 1 13.22 15.75 -66.67
N GLY A 2 12.12 15.14 -66.21
CA GLY A 2 10.99 15.87 -65.63
C GLY A 2 11.29 16.34 -64.22
N GLN A 3 11.10 17.63 -63.95
CA GLN A 3 11.17 18.18 -62.60
C GLN A 3 9.95 17.70 -61.81
N ILE A 4 10.19 17.08 -60.66
CA ILE A 4 9.15 16.71 -59.71
C ILE A 4 8.73 17.99 -59.00
N GLU A 5 7.59 18.57 -59.38
CA GLU A 5 7.00 19.70 -58.67
C GLU A 5 6.19 19.18 -57.47
N PHE A 6 6.65 19.51 -56.27
CA PHE A 6 5.91 19.18 -55.06
C PHE A 6 4.76 20.16 -54.84
N PRO A 7 3.52 19.68 -54.69
CA PRO A 7 2.37 20.55 -54.50
C PRO A 7 2.45 21.24 -53.13
N ARG A 8 2.03 22.51 -53.08
CA ARG A 8 2.15 23.36 -51.88
C ARG A 8 1.51 22.76 -50.61
N TRP A 9 0.46 21.95 -50.75
CA TRP A 9 -0.18 21.24 -49.62
C TRP A 9 0.77 20.28 -48.90
N MET A 10 1.73 19.70 -49.63
CA MET A 10 2.70 18.76 -49.07
C MET A 10 3.68 19.48 -48.14
N LEU A 11 4.04 20.73 -48.45
CA LEU A 11 4.86 21.57 -47.56
C LEU A 11 4.13 21.93 -46.26
N TYR A 12 2.82 22.24 -46.34
CA TYR A 12 2.01 22.51 -45.16
C TYR A 12 1.86 21.28 -44.26
N TYR A 13 1.67 20.09 -44.86
CA TYR A 13 1.59 18.83 -44.11
C TYR A 13 2.91 18.51 -43.39
N LEU A 14 4.04 18.65 -44.08
CA LEU A 14 5.36 18.40 -43.48
C LEU A 14 5.68 19.39 -42.35
N ALA A 15 5.32 20.66 -42.51
CA ALA A 15 5.47 21.65 -41.44
C ALA A 15 4.60 21.30 -40.23
N PHE A 16 3.32 20.98 -40.43
CA PHE A 16 2.42 20.57 -39.36
C PHE A 16 2.91 19.31 -38.63
N ALA A 17 3.36 18.29 -39.37
CA ALA A 17 3.91 17.07 -38.79
C ALA A 17 5.17 17.34 -37.95
N PHE A 18 6.06 18.23 -38.42
CA PHE A 18 7.23 18.66 -37.66
C PHE A 18 6.84 19.39 -36.36
N PHE A 19 5.87 20.31 -36.41
CA PHE A 19 5.37 21.02 -35.23
C PHE A 19 4.72 20.06 -34.21
N MET A 20 3.91 19.10 -34.67
CA MET A 20 3.28 18.11 -33.80
C MET A 20 4.32 17.19 -33.13
N SER A 21 5.35 16.77 -33.87
CA SER A 21 6.45 15.95 -33.32
C SER A 21 7.32 16.73 -32.33
N ALA A 22 7.65 17.99 -32.64
CA ALA A 22 8.37 18.87 -31.74
C ALA A 22 7.57 19.13 -30.45
N PHE A 23 6.26 19.37 -30.57
CA PHE A 23 5.37 19.55 -29.42
C PHE A 23 5.29 18.29 -28.56
N ALA A 24 5.14 17.11 -29.17
CA ALA A 24 5.10 15.83 -28.45
C ALA A 24 6.42 15.54 -27.70
N ASN A 25 7.56 15.88 -28.29
CA ASN A 25 8.88 15.74 -27.65
C ASN A 25 9.06 16.74 -26.50
N ILE A 26 8.71 18.02 -26.70
CA ILE A 26 8.77 19.04 -25.65
C ILE A 26 7.85 18.67 -24.50
N PHE A 27 6.61 18.24 -24.78
CA PHE A 27 5.67 17.77 -23.76
C PHE A 27 6.24 16.58 -22.98
N SER A 28 6.82 15.59 -23.67
CA SER A 28 7.45 14.43 -23.02
C SER A 28 8.67 14.80 -22.17
N ILE A 29 9.48 15.78 -22.62
CA ILE A 29 10.62 16.29 -21.88
C ILE A 29 10.17 17.08 -20.65
N VAL A 30 9.18 17.97 -20.78
CA VAL A 30 8.63 18.76 -19.67
C VAL A 30 7.97 17.86 -18.64
N VAL A 31 7.17 16.88 -19.05
CA VAL A 31 6.58 15.88 -18.14
C VAL A 31 7.67 15.05 -17.45
N ARG A 32 8.73 14.62 -18.16
CA ARG A 32 9.87 13.96 -17.52
C ARG A 32 10.63 14.90 -16.56
N PHE A 33 10.73 16.19 -16.87
CA PHE A 33 11.39 17.18 -16.03
C PHE A 33 10.57 17.49 -14.77
N GLU A 34 9.24 17.51 -14.84
CA GLU A 34 8.39 17.61 -13.65
C GLU A 34 8.48 16.34 -12.78
N VAL A 35 8.58 15.15 -13.38
CA VAL A 35 8.74 13.89 -12.64
C VAL A 35 10.13 13.77 -11.99
N ILE A 36 11.17 14.35 -12.58
CA ILE A 36 12.58 14.18 -12.14
C ILE A 36 13.14 15.42 -11.41
N GLY A 37 12.52 16.61 -11.53
CA GLY A 37 13.23 17.89 -11.38
C GLY A 37 12.73 18.89 -10.33
N PHE A 38 11.80 18.58 -9.43
CA PHE A 38 11.55 19.39 -8.23
C PHE A 38 11.52 18.49 -6.99
N GLY A 39 12.68 18.34 -6.37
CA GLY A 39 12.87 17.55 -5.16
C GLY A 39 12.07 18.12 -3.99
N ARG A 40 10.82 17.70 -3.86
CA ARG A 40 10.15 17.69 -2.57
C ARG A 40 10.75 16.53 -1.81
N SER A 41 11.62 16.79 -0.84
CA SER A 41 12.08 15.76 0.09
C SER A 41 10.85 15.11 0.69
N THR A 42 10.67 13.81 0.44
CA THR A 42 9.59 13.06 1.08
C THR A 42 9.90 13.01 2.57
N PRO A 43 8.95 13.42 3.44
CA PRO A 43 9.13 13.26 4.88
C PRO A 43 9.46 11.80 5.18
N SER A 44 10.51 11.59 5.97
CA SER A 44 10.96 10.26 6.35
C SER A 44 11.16 10.20 7.85
N LEU A 45 10.91 9.03 8.42
CA LEU A 45 11.18 8.80 9.83
C LEU A 45 12.69 8.83 10.09
N PRO A 46 13.15 9.41 11.21
CA PRO A 46 14.56 9.42 11.60
C PRO A 46 15.00 8.09 12.23
N ILE A 47 14.43 6.96 11.79
CA ILE A 47 14.77 5.61 12.22
C ILE A 47 14.87 4.67 11.03
N THR A 48 15.73 3.67 11.15
CA THR A 48 15.82 2.54 10.21
C THR A 48 15.65 1.26 11.01
N PRO A 49 14.44 0.66 11.01
CA PRO A 49 14.21 -0.59 11.73
C PRO A 49 15.12 -1.70 11.21
N HIS A 50 15.61 -2.53 12.13
CA HIS A 50 16.46 -3.68 11.80
C HIS A 50 15.66 -4.75 11.06
N SER A 51 16.36 -5.67 10.39
CA SER A 51 15.73 -6.89 9.88
C SER A 51 15.37 -7.81 11.06
N ALA A 52 14.23 -8.50 10.94
CA ALA A 52 13.73 -9.47 11.89
C ALA A 52 13.24 -10.72 11.15
N ALA A 53 13.32 -11.87 11.80
CA ALA A 53 12.73 -13.11 11.29
C ALA A 53 11.34 -13.30 11.90
N LEU A 54 10.35 -13.65 11.08
CA LEU A 54 9.00 -13.96 11.56
C LEU A 54 8.51 -15.26 10.91
N GLU A 55 8.16 -16.25 11.72
CA GLU A 55 7.49 -17.46 11.26
C GLU A 55 5.97 -17.25 11.31
N TYR A 56 5.29 -17.40 10.18
CA TYR A 56 3.84 -17.26 10.14
C TYR A 56 3.15 -18.50 10.75
N LEU A 57 2.12 -18.23 11.56
CA LEU A 57 1.24 -19.25 12.08
C LEU A 57 0.25 -19.70 11.01
N GLY A 58 -0.01 -21.00 10.91
CA GLY A 58 -0.94 -21.54 9.92
C GLY A 58 -2.41 -21.16 10.18
N ALA A 59 -3.25 -21.31 9.16
CA ALA A 59 -4.67 -20.93 9.18
C ALA A 59 -5.54 -21.61 10.26
N GLU A 60 -5.05 -22.68 10.90
CA GLU A 60 -5.76 -23.42 11.95
C GLU A 60 -5.50 -22.86 13.36
N SER A 61 -4.48 -22.02 13.54
CA SER A 61 -4.04 -21.52 14.86
C SER A 61 -4.51 -20.12 15.24
N ASP A 62 -5.10 -19.34 14.32
CA ASP A 62 -5.52 -17.96 14.62
C ASP A 62 -6.89 -17.62 13.99
N PRO A 63 -8.01 -18.02 14.62
CA PRO A 63 -9.31 -17.51 14.26
C PRO A 63 -9.59 -16.23 15.06
N PHE A 64 -9.28 -15.08 14.46
CA PHE A 64 -9.76 -13.76 14.89
C PHE A 64 -9.53 -13.47 16.38
N HIS A 65 -8.28 -13.17 16.73
CA HIS A 65 -7.91 -12.53 18.00
C HIS A 65 -8.95 -11.46 18.44
N SER A 66 -9.19 -11.40 19.76
CA SER A 66 -10.21 -10.52 20.37
C SER A 66 -10.06 -9.05 19.96
N ALA A 67 -11.13 -8.25 20.05
CA ALA A 67 -11.05 -6.81 19.76
C ALA A 67 -9.89 -6.13 20.49
N ASP A 68 -9.71 -6.47 21.77
CA ASP A 68 -8.69 -5.90 22.65
C ASP A 68 -7.26 -6.25 22.21
N GLU A 69 -7.04 -7.47 21.73
CA GLU A 69 -5.72 -7.92 21.27
C GLU A 69 -5.25 -7.15 20.04
N TRP A 70 -6.15 -6.88 19.08
CA TRP A 70 -5.83 -6.04 17.92
C TRP A 70 -5.47 -4.60 18.30
N GLU A 71 -6.08 -4.07 19.36
CA GLU A 71 -5.76 -2.73 19.84
C GLU A 71 -4.36 -2.65 20.44
N THR A 72 -3.82 -3.76 20.98
CA THR A 72 -2.44 -3.80 21.52
C THR A 72 -1.36 -3.63 20.44
N LEU A 73 -1.69 -3.97 19.19
CA LEU A 73 -0.78 -3.82 18.06
C LEU A 73 -0.59 -2.36 17.64
N TYR A 74 -1.45 -1.45 18.10
CA TYR A 74 -1.35 -0.02 17.79
C TYR A 74 -0.61 0.74 18.90
N PRO A 75 0.35 1.61 18.56
CA PRO A 75 0.96 2.50 19.53
C PRO A 75 -0.05 3.58 19.95
N PRO A 76 0.22 4.29 21.06
CA PRO A 76 -0.44 5.56 21.35
C PRO A 76 -0.41 6.48 20.12
N GLY A 77 -1.53 7.13 19.81
CA GLY A 77 -1.69 7.88 18.56
C GLY A 77 -2.00 7.04 17.30
N LYS A 78 -2.23 5.72 17.45
CA LYS A 78 -2.70 4.78 16.40
C LYS A 78 -1.88 4.76 15.10
N GLY A 79 -0.58 5.06 15.20
CA GLY A 79 0.33 5.06 14.07
C GLY A 79 0.55 6.42 13.40
N PHE A 80 -0.13 7.46 13.88
CA PHE A 80 0.17 8.83 13.50
C PHE A 80 1.47 9.32 14.13
N VAL A 81 2.15 10.19 13.40
CA VAL A 81 3.40 10.84 13.79
C VAL A 81 3.29 12.32 13.50
N ARG A 82 3.91 13.14 14.36
CA ARG A 82 4.14 14.57 14.07
C ARG A 82 5.60 14.80 13.72
N LEU A 83 5.86 15.29 12.50
CA LEU A 83 7.19 15.69 12.02
C LEU A 83 7.10 17.13 11.51
N ASP A 84 8.02 18.00 11.93
CA ASP A 84 8.10 19.40 11.49
C ASP A 84 6.75 20.14 11.55
N GLY A 85 5.98 19.89 12.61
CA GLY A 85 4.66 20.50 12.83
C GLY A 85 3.50 19.89 12.03
N SER A 86 3.75 18.94 11.13
CA SER A 86 2.75 18.26 10.31
C SER A 86 2.48 16.83 10.78
N TYR A 87 1.24 16.36 10.59
CA TYR A 87 0.83 15.00 10.92
C TYR A 87 0.95 14.08 9.71
N TYR A 88 1.45 12.88 9.93
CA TYR A 88 1.54 11.81 8.93
C TYR A 88 1.08 10.49 9.55
N LEU A 89 0.59 9.57 8.71
CA LEU A 89 0.27 8.21 9.13
C LEU A 89 1.33 7.26 8.56
N ILE A 90 1.86 6.40 9.42
CA ILE A 90 2.79 5.35 8.97
C ILE A 90 2.02 4.30 8.17
N SER A 91 2.52 4.02 6.95
CA SER A 91 1.91 3.13 5.97
C SER A 91 1.53 1.75 6.56
N MET A 92 2.40 1.15 7.36
CA MET A 92 2.13 -0.12 8.05
C MET A 92 0.87 -0.07 8.91
N TYR A 93 0.62 1.03 9.65
CA TYR A 93 -0.57 1.15 10.49
C TYR A 93 -1.84 1.46 9.67
N HIS A 94 -1.71 2.10 8.51
CA HIS A 94 -2.83 2.20 7.56
C HIS A 94 -3.20 0.82 7.00
N GLN A 95 -2.20 -0.01 6.68
CA GLN A 95 -2.44 -1.40 6.26
C GLN A 95 -3.12 -2.20 7.39
N MET A 96 -2.67 -2.06 8.64
CA MET A 96 -3.34 -2.67 9.80
C MET A 96 -4.78 -2.19 9.96
N HIS A 97 -5.06 -0.89 9.74
CA HIS A 97 -6.43 -0.35 9.79
C HIS A 97 -7.32 -1.00 8.72
N CYS A 98 -6.79 -1.19 7.50
CA CYS A 98 -7.48 -1.92 6.45
C CYS A 98 -7.80 -3.35 6.87
N VAL A 99 -6.81 -4.09 7.41
CA VAL A 99 -7.01 -5.47 7.88
C VAL A 99 -8.07 -5.55 8.99
N ASN A 100 -8.01 -4.65 9.97
CA ASN A 100 -9.00 -4.59 11.05
C ASN A 100 -10.41 -4.24 10.52
N SER A 101 -10.51 -3.39 9.51
CA SER A 101 -11.79 -3.08 8.84
C SER A 101 -12.40 -4.30 8.15
N PHE A 102 -11.58 -5.15 7.52
CA PHE A 102 -12.04 -6.44 6.99
C PHE A 102 -12.49 -7.39 8.09
N ARG A 103 -11.72 -7.53 9.18
CA ARG A 103 -12.12 -8.34 10.35
C ARG A 103 -13.52 -7.93 10.84
N ARG A 104 -13.71 -6.64 11.14
CA ARG A 104 -14.99 -6.12 11.63
C ARG A 104 -16.12 -6.37 10.62
N SER A 105 -15.82 -6.29 9.32
CA SER A 105 -16.83 -6.58 8.28
C SER A 105 -17.24 -8.06 8.26
N ILE A 106 -16.33 -8.98 8.58
CA ILE A 106 -16.63 -10.41 8.68
C ILE A 106 -17.45 -10.68 9.95
N GLU A 107 -17.13 -10.03 11.07
CA GLU A 107 -17.90 -10.10 12.32
C GLU A 107 -19.32 -9.58 12.13
N ASP A 108 -19.48 -8.40 11.52
CA ASP A 108 -20.80 -7.82 11.21
C ASP A 108 -21.63 -8.76 10.33
N TYR A 109 -21.02 -9.33 9.29
CA TYR A 109 -21.68 -10.33 8.44
C TYR A 109 -22.12 -11.57 9.22
N ARG A 110 -21.25 -12.11 10.09
CA ARG A 110 -21.58 -13.27 10.96
C ARG A 110 -22.71 -12.95 11.95
N ALA A 111 -22.80 -11.71 12.41
CA ALA A 111 -23.86 -11.22 13.27
C ALA A 111 -25.17 -10.90 12.51
N GLY A 112 -25.21 -11.08 11.18
CA GLY A 112 -26.37 -10.76 10.35
C GLY A 112 -26.61 -9.27 10.17
N LEU A 113 -25.59 -8.43 10.40
CA LEU A 113 -25.67 -6.99 10.23
C LEU A 113 -25.46 -6.62 8.75
N ASN A 114 -26.22 -5.63 8.28
CA ASN A 114 -26.09 -5.13 6.92
C ASN A 114 -24.91 -4.17 6.79
N THR A 115 -24.06 -4.38 5.78
CA THR A 115 -22.99 -3.45 5.44
C THR A 115 -23.53 -2.28 4.63
N THR A 116 -23.10 -1.07 4.96
CA THR A 116 -23.48 0.14 4.20
C THR A 116 -22.71 0.23 2.87
N ALA A 117 -23.29 0.89 1.87
CA ALA A 117 -22.60 1.14 0.60
C ALA A 117 -21.27 1.90 0.78
N LEU A 118 -21.24 2.86 1.72
CA LEU A 118 -20.03 3.59 2.09
C LEU A 118 -18.95 2.65 2.62
N ARG A 119 -19.32 1.71 3.50
CA ARG A 119 -18.37 0.73 4.04
C ARG A 119 -17.86 -0.23 2.97
N MET A 120 -18.71 -0.68 2.06
CA MET A 120 -18.26 -1.52 0.93
C MET A 120 -17.30 -0.79 -0.02
N MET A 121 -17.58 0.48 -0.33
CA MET A 121 -16.65 1.32 -1.08
C MET A 121 -15.32 1.47 -0.33
N HIS A 122 -15.39 1.63 1.00
CA HIS A 122 -14.21 1.75 1.83
C HIS A 122 -13.33 0.49 1.75
N LEU A 123 -13.92 -0.68 2.01
CA LEU A 123 -13.23 -1.97 1.93
C LEU A 123 -12.65 -2.26 0.53
N THR A 124 -13.30 -1.79 -0.53
CA THR A 124 -12.81 -2.00 -1.91
C THR A 124 -11.51 -1.24 -2.17
N HIS A 125 -11.37 -0.01 -1.69
CA HIS A 125 -10.10 0.70 -1.81
C HIS A 125 -9.06 0.17 -0.82
N CYS A 126 -9.46 -0.27 0.39
CA CYS A 126 -8.56 -0.96 1.32
C CYS A 126 -7.91 -2.18 0.65
N LEU A 127 -8.70 -2.99 -0.06
CA LEU A 127 -8.19 -4.13 -0.82
C LEU A 127 -7.16 -3.71 -1.87
N SER A 128 -7.45 -2.62 -2.60
CA SER A 128 -6.54 -2.07 -3.61
C SER A 128 -5.25 -1.53 -3.00
N TYR A 129 -5.31 -0.93 -1.81
CA TYR A 129 -4.17 -0.43 -1.06
C TYR A 129 -3.30 -1.56 -0.50
N LEU A 130 -3.92 -2.59 0.09
CA LEU A 130 -3.22 -3.79 0.57
C LEU A 130 -2.53 -4.53 -0.59
N ARG A 131 -3.19 -4.68 -1.74
CA ARG A 131 -2.57 -5.26 -2.94
C ARG A 131 -1.29 -4.53 -3.35
N GLN A 132 -1.33 -3.19 -3.39
CA GLN A 132 -0.15 -2.37 -3.72
C GLN A 132 0.94 -2.51 -2.67
N SER A 133 0.57 -2.59 -1.39
CA SER A 133 1.51 -2.75 -0.27
C SER A 133 2.22 -4.11 -0.31
N ILE A 134 1.49 -5.19 -0.60
CA ILE A 134 2.04 -6.54 -0.78
C ILE A 134 3.03 -6.54 -1.95
N LEU A 135 2.65 -5.96 -3.09
CA LEU A 135 3.54 -5.84 -4.26
C LEU A 135 4.77 -4.98 -3.98
N CYS A 136 4.66 -3.99 -3.10
CA CYS A 136 5.79 -3.15 -2.68
C CYS A 136 6.79 -3.92 -1.79
N ASN A 137 6.31 -4.85 -0.96
CA ASN A 137 7.17 -5.67 -0.11
C ASN A 137 7.84 -6.79 -0.92
N ALA A 138 7.10 -7.43 -1.83
CA ALA A 138 7.59 -8.46 -2.75
C ALA A 138 8.35 -9.60 -2.02
N ASP A 139 7.75 -10.13 -0.95
CA ASP A 139 8.29 -11.26 -0.20
C ASP A 139 8.47 -12.50 -1.10
N ILE A 140 9.71 -13.01 -1.16
CA ILE A 140 10.12 -14.14 -2.00
C ILE A 140 10.26 -15.45 -1.24
N SER A 141 9.84 -15.50 0.02
CA SER A 141 9.88 -16.70 0.86
C SER A 141 9.04 -17.83 0.21
N LEU A 142 9.58 -19.05 0.19
CA LEU A 142 8.90 -20.19 -0.45
C LEU A 142 7.95 -20.88 0.53
N GLU A 143 6.66 -20.75 0.26
CA GLU A 143 5.60 -21.42 1.02
C GLU A 143 5.59 -22.95 0.78
N LEU A 144 5.40 -23.71 1.86
CA LEU A 144 5.23 -25.16 1.76
C LEU A 144 3.90 -25.50 1.06
N THR A 145 3.91 -26.50 0.18
CA THR A 145 2.70 -26.95 -0.52
C THR A 145 2.29 -28.36 -0.12
N SER A 146 0.99 -28.62 -0.14
CA SER A 146 0.39 -29.95 0.07
C SER A 146 -0.66 -30.23 -0.99
N LEU A 147 -0.91 -31.52 -1.25
CA LEU A 147 -2.01 -31.92 -2.13
C LEU A 147 -3.34 -31.83 -1.37
N ARG A 148 -4.27 -31.04 -1.89
CA ARG A 148 -5.64 -30.89 -1.37
C ARG A 148 -6.64 -31.34 -2.41
N ARG A 149 -7.75 -31.94 -1.95
CA ARG A 149 -8.89 -32.27 -2.81
C ARG A 149 -9.88 -31.11 -2.82
N THR A 150 -10.24 -30.62 -4.01
CA THR A 150 -11.23 -29.55 -4.17
C THR A 150 -12.64 -30.07 -3.93
N VAL A 151 -13.62 -29.15 -3.79
CA VAL A 151 -15.05 -29.49 -3.71
C VAL A 151 -15.55 -30.29 -4.91
N ASN A 152 -14.89 -30.17 -6.06
CA ASN A 152 -15.23 -30.87 -7.29
C ASN A 152 -14.46 -32.20 -7.45
N GLY A 153 -13.68 -32.62 -6.45
CA GLY A 153 -12.94 -33.89 -6.45
C GLY A 153 -11.56 -33.86 -7.11
N GLU A 154 -11.13 -32.71 -7.63
CA GLU A 154 -9.81 -32.53 -8.25
C GLU A 154 -8.70 -32.49 -7.19
N THR A 155 -7.50 -32.96 -7.53
CA THR A 155 -6.32 -32.85 -6.67
C THR A 155 -5.46 -31.67 -7.12
N VAL A 156 -5.20 -30.73 -6.22
CA VAL A 156 -4.44 -29.50 -6.51
C VAL A 156 -3.34 -29.28 -5.48
N HIS A 157 -2.29 -28.58 -5.87
CA HIS A 157 -1.32 -28.05 -4.92
C HIS A 157 -1.90 -26.82 -4.22
N ALA A 158 -1.87 -26.82 -2.89
CA ALA A 158 -2.25 -25.67 -2.08
C ALA A 158 -1.10 -25.30 -1.14
N ALA A 159 -0.83 -24.00 -1.01
CA ALA A 159 0.09 -23.48 -0.01
C ALA A 159 -0.48 -23.69 1.40
N TYR A 160 0.39 -24.00 2.36
CA TYR A 160 0.03 -24.17 3.77
C TYR A 160 -0.14 -22.81 4.47
N GLY A 161 0.64 -21.79 4.07
CA GLY A 161 0.52 -20.42 4.56
C GLY A 161 1.10 -20.20 5.97
N GLY A 162 1.99 -21.08 6.43
CA GLY A 162 2.62 -21.01 7.74
C GLY A 162 3.82 -21.97 7.84
N GLY A 163 4.55 -21.91 8.95
CA GLY A 163 5.72 -22.78 9.18
C GLY A 163 6.93 -22.43 8.31
N VAL A 164 6.90 -21.27 7.66
CA VAL A 164 8.01 -20.70 6.88
C VAL A 164 8.44 -19.40 7.55
N THR A 165 9.75 -19.18 7.60
CA THR A 165 10.34 -17.95 8.14
C THR A 165 10.47 -16.91 7.05
N HIS A 166 9.97 -15.71 7.32
CA HIS A 166 10.03 -14.54 6.45
C HIS A 166 11.06 -13.53 6.97
N GLU A 167 11.70 -12.80 6.06
CA GLU A 167 12.53 -11.64 6.42
C GLU A 167 11.65 -10.39 6.48
N CYS A 168 11.59 -9.78 7.67
CA CYS A 168 10.75 -8.64 7.98
C CYS A 168 11.59 -7.46 8.47
N ARG A 169 10.95 -6.30 8.62
CA ARG A 169 11.47 -5.19 9.42
C ARG A 169 10.93 -5.33 10.85
N ASP A 170 11.74 -5.05 11.86
CA ASP A 170 11.27 -5.08 13.25
C ASP A 170 10.26 -3.96 13.50
N TRP A 171 8.98 -4.33 13.49
CA TRP A 171 7.88 -3.39 13.70
C TRP A 171 7.86 -2.83 15.13
N SER A 172 8.45 -3.54 16.11
CA SER A 172 8.45 -3.12 17.51
C SER A 172 9.32 -1.88 17.73
N GLU A 173 10.37 -1.70 16.92
CA GLU A 173 11.16 -0.46 16.90
C GLU A 173 10.35 0.73 16.39
N VAL A 174 9.53 0.51 15.35
CA VAL A 174 8.61 1.53 14.82
C VAL A 174 7.57 1.89 15.88
N TYR A 175 6.98 0.88 16.53
CA TYR A 175 6.05 1.07 17.64
C TYR A 175 6.66 1.92 18.76
N GLY A 176 7.85 1.52 19.24
CA GLY A 176 8.52 2.20 20.35
C GLY A 176 8.89 3.64 20.01
N TRP A 177 9.27 3.91 18.77
CA TRP A 177 9.54 5.27 18.30
C TRP A 177 8.26 6.11 18.24
N LEU A 178 7.16 5.58 17.67
CA LEU A 178 5.89 6.30 17.59
C LEU A 178 5.31 6.61 18.97
N ALA A 179 5.41 5.68 19.92
CA ALA A 179 4.96 5.90 21.29
C ALA A 179 5.69 7.07 21.96
N LYS A 180 6.99 7.25 21.67
CA LYS A 180 7.79 8.40 22.13
C LYS A 180 7.37 9.69 21.42
N ASN A 181 7.28 9.67 20.09
CA ASN A 181 6.85 10.84 19.31
C ASN A 181 5.47 11.34 19.75
N HIS A 182 4.53 10.44 20.05
CA HIS A 182 3.22 10.81 20.55
C HIS A 182 3.25 11.61 21.86
N GLN A 183 4.24 11.39 22.74
CA GLN A 183 4.36 12.17 23.97
C GLN A 183 4.57 13.67 23.70
N GLU A 184 5.10 14.03 22.54
CA GLU A 184 5.38 15.42 22.15
C GLU A 184 4.12 16.17 21.71
N TRP A 185 3.07 15.45 21.29
CA TRP A 185 1.85 16.05 20.72
C TRP A 185 0.54 15.51 21.29
N LYS A 186 0.57 14.62 22.29
CA LYS A 186 -0.63 14.04 22.92
C LYS A 186 -1.63 15.04 23.52
N ASN A 187 -1.19 16.26 23.82
CA ASN A 187 -2.02 17.33 24.37
C ASN A 187 -2.42 18.35 23.29
N ASP A 188 -2.25 18.04 22.01
CA ASP A 188 -2.70 18.89 20.92
C ASP A 188 -4.19 18.64 20.65
N ASP A 189 -5.04 19.49 21.23
CA ASP A 189 -6.49 19.40 21.13
C ASP A 189 -7.01 19.57 19.68
N ASN A 190 -6.15 19.95 18.72
CA ASN A 190 -6.51 20.10 17.31
C ASN A 190 -6.39 18.80 16.51
N PHE A 191 -5.98 17.70 17.13
CA PHE A 191 -5.79 16.42 16.45
C PHE A 191 -6.52 15.29 17.19
N GLU A 192 -7.63 14.84 16.60
CA GLU A 192 -8.37 13.68 17.05
C GLU A 192 -8.08 12.48 16.15
N VAL A 193 -7.78 11.34 16.77
CA VAL A 193 -7.58 10.08 16.07
C VAL A 193 -8.94 9.44 15.84
N LEU A 194 -9.39 9.42 14.58
CA LEU A 194 -10.62 8.72 14.14
C LEU A 194 -10.42 7.21 14.03
#